data_AF-A0A519VC11-F1
#
_entry.id   AF-A0A519VC11-F1
#
_cell.length_a   1.000
_cell.length_b   1.000
_cell.length_c   1.000
_cell.angle_alpha   90.00
_cell.angle_beta   90.00
_cell.angle_gamma   90.00
#
_symmetry.space_group_name_H-M   'P 1'
#
loop_
_entity.id
_entity.type
_entity.pdbx_description
1 polymer ?
#
loop_
_entity_poly.entity_id
_entity_poly.type
_entity_poly.pdbx_seq_one_letter_code
_entity_poly.pdbx_strand_id
1 'polypeptide(L)' 'MSAYRLNLNQQTNGDYEVHKEGCTYWPTQNYDSLGDYSSCTPAVTEAKRKHPYKKINGCKTCSNSCHTS' A
#
# COMPACT_ATOMS: atom_id res chain seq x y z
N MET A 1 -13.25 1.21 -9.26
CA MET A 1 -12.12 0.37 -8.82
C MET A 1 -10.85 1.06 -9.26
N SER A 2 -9.75 0.87 -8.54
CA SER A 2 -8.46 1.47 -8.86
C SER A 2 -7.35 0.48 -8.53
N ALA A 3 -6.25 0.54 -9.27
CA ALA A 3 -5.11 -0.33 -9.02
C ALA A 3 -4.44 0.06 -7.71
N TYR A 4 -4.08 -0.94 -6.91
CA TYR A 4 -3.30 -0.78 -5.69
C TYR A 4 -1.97 -1.52 -5.79
N ARG A 5 -0.94 -0.87 -5.25
CA ARG A 5 0.41 -1.41 -5.18
C ARG A 5 0.97 -1.24 -3.78
N LEU A 6 1.66 -2.26 -3.30
CA LEU A 6 2.48 -2.17 -2.10
C LEU A 6 3.86 -1.66 -2.52
N ASN A 7 4.32 -0.58 -1.92
CA ASN A 7 5.71 -0.15 -2.03
C ASN A 7 6.58 -1.10 -1.19
N LEU A 8 7.51 -1.80 -1.83
CA LEU A 8 8.47 -2.71 -1.16
C LEU A 8 9.74 -1.99 -0.72
N ASN A 9 9.83 -0.67 -0.91
CA ASN A 9 10.84 0.15 -0.24
C ASN A 9 10.32 0.52 1.14
N GLN A 10 11.09 0.16 2.16
CA GLN A 10 10.74 0.48 3.54
C GLN A 10 10.84 2.01 3.75
N GLN A 11 9.80 2.58 4.34
CA GLN A 11 9.79 3.98 4.76
C GLN A 11 10.73 4.19 5.95
N THR A 12 11.09 5.44 6.24
CA THR A 12 11.97 5.79 7.36
C THR A 12 11.43 5.37 8.73
N ASN A 13 10.12 5.20 8.86
CA ASN A 13 9.45 4.71 10.06
C ASN A 13 9.37 3.17 10.15
N GLY A 14 9.94 2.46 9.17
CA GLY A 14 9.93 1.00 9.09
C GLY A 14 8.72 0.38 8.39
N ASP A 15 7.74 1.18 7.94
CA ASP A 15 6.53 0.70 7.30
C ASP A 15 6.70 0.50 5.79
N TYR A 16 5.86 -0.37 5.23
CA TYR A 16 5.66 -0.53 3.79
C TYR A 16 4.26 0.00 3.46
N GLU A 17 4.18 0.96 2.55
CA GLU A 17 2.93 1.66 2.29
C GLU A 17 2.19 1.11 1.07
N VAL A 18 0.87 0.99 1.21
CA VAL A 18 -0.04 0.69 0.09
C VAL A 18 -0.52 1.98 -0.56
N HIS A 19 -0.26 2.09 -1.86
CA HIS A 19 -0.63 3.23 -2.68
C HIS A 19 -1.74 2.85 -3.67
N LYS A 20 -2.61 3.84 -3.94
CA LYS A 20 -3.62 3.80 -5.01
C LYS A 20 -3.06 4.46 -6.27
N GLU A 21 -3.49 3.96 -7.43
CA GLU A 21 -3.16 4.55 -8.73
C GLU A 21 -3.47 6.04 -8.77
N GLY A 22 -2.51 6.84 -9.25
CA GLY A 22 -2.59 8.30 -9.26
C GLY A 22 -2.06 8.99 -7.99
N CYS A 23 -1.53 8.24 -7.01
CA CYS A 23 -0.81 8.84 -5.88
C CYS A 23 0.49 9.53 -6.33
N THR A 24 0.84 10.66 -5.74
CA THR A 24 2.13 11.34 -5.96
C THR A 24 3.34 10.45 -5.61
N TYR A 25 3.17 9.56 -4.63
CA TYR A 25 4.18 8.59 -4.19
C TYR A 25 3.97 7.20 -4.81
N TRP A 26 3.34 7.15 -5.98
CA TRP A 26 3.07 5.89 -6.66
C TRP A 26 4.37 5.12 -6.93
N PRO A 27 4.50 3.88 -6.43
CA PRO A 27 5.73 3.13 -6.60
C PRO A 27 5.81 2.59 -8.04
N THR A 28 6.88 2.99 -8.73
CA THR A 28 7.22 2.56 -10.10
C THR A 28 8.29 1.47 -10.13
N GLN A 29 9.02 1.29 -9.03
CA GLN A 29 10.06 0.29 -8.86
C GLN A 29 9.95 -0.35 -7.48
N ASN A 30 10.38 -1.61 -7.34
CA ASN A 30 10.29 -2.40 -6.11
C ASN A 30 8.89 -2.32 -5.49
N TYR A 31 7.89 -2.81 -6.22
CA TYR A 31 6.51 -2.86 -5.74
C TYR A 31 5.91 -4.25 -5.96
N ASP A 32 4.87 -4.54 -5.19
CA ASP A 32 4.01 -5.69 -5.43
C ASP A 32 2.63 -5.20 -5.89
N SER A 33 2.16 -5.75 -7.01
CA SER A 33 0.81 -5.47 -7.51
C SER A 33 -0.20 -6.24 -6.67
N LEU A 34 -1.05 -5.51 -5.97
CA LEU A 34 -2.09 -6.10 -5.13
C LEU A 34 -3.32 -6.44 -5.97
N GLY A 35 -3.59 -5.62 -7.01
CA GLY A 35 -4.74 -5.75 -7.89
C GLY A 35 -5.65 -4.53 -7.81
N ASP A 36 -6.82 -4.64 -8.42
CA ASP A 36 -7.81 -3.56 -8.45
C ASP A 36 -8.83 -3.71 -7.32
N TYR A 37 -8.96 -2.65 -6.53
CA TYR A 37 -9.89 -2.62 -5.40
C TYR A 37 -10.77 -1.37 -5.43
N SER A 38 -11.90 -1.42 -4.71
CA SER A 38 -12.78 -0.27 -4.50
C SER A 38 -12.26 0.66 -3.41
N SER A 39 -11.44 0.16 -2.48
CA SER A 39 -10.89 0.91 -1.35
C SER A 39 -9.53 0.34 -0.91
N CYS A 40 -8.83 1.08 -0.04
CA CYS A 40 -7.53 0.66 0.48
C CYS A 40 -7.62 -0.53 1.46
N THR A 41 -8.77 -0.79 2.08
CA THR A 41 -8.92 -1.83 3.10
C THR A 41 -8.63 -3.23 2.56
N PRO A 42 -9.31 -3.71 1.49
CA PRO A 42 -9.00 -5.02 0.91
C PRO A 42 -7.58 -5.06 0.32
N ALA A 43 -7.07 -3.94 -0.21
CA ALA A 43 -5.70 -3.87 -0.71
C ALA A 43 -4.67 -4.06 0.41
N VAL A 44 -4.82 -3.39 1.55
CA VAL A 44 -3.93 -3.52 2.71
C VAL A 44 -4.03 -4.93 3.31
N THR A 45 -5.22 -5.51 3.40
CA THR A 45 -5.40 -6.89 3.86
C THR A 45 -4.65 -7.87 2.95
N GLU A 46 -4.77 -7.70 1.63
CA GLU A 46 -4.08 -8.57 0.68
C GLU A 46 -2.55 -8.35 0.70
N ALA A 47 -2.10 -7.11 0.84
CA ALA A 47 -0.69 -6.82 1.04
C ALA A 47 -0.13 -7.54 2.29
N LYS A 48 -0.85 -7.50 3.42
CA LYS A 48 -0.49 -8.21 4.66
C LYS A 48 -0.50 -9.72 4.50
N ARG A 49 -1.46 -10.27 3.74
CA ARG A 49 -1.53 -11.71 3.45
C ARG A 49 -0.35 -12.17 2.60
N LYS A 50 0.04 -11.40 1.58
CA LYS A 50 1.22 -11.69 0.74
C LYS A 50 2.56 -11.50 1.47
N HIS A 51 2.65 -10.51 2.36
CA HIS A 51 3.87 -10.17 3.09
C HIS A 51 3.65 -10.18 4.61
N PRO A 52 3.44 -11.35 5.23
CA PRO A 52 3.06 -11.46 6.64
C PRO A 52 4.13 -10.94 7.62
N TYR A 53 5.39 -10.86 7.19
CA TYR A 53 6.51 -10.38 8.00
C TYR A 53 6.81 -8.88 7.84
N LYS A 54 6.12 -8.18 6.90
CA LYS A 54 6.34 -6.75 6.66
C LYS A 54 5.31 -5.93 7.42
N LYS A 55 5.75 -4.82 8.01
CA LYS A 55 4.87 -3.86 8.68
C LYS A 55 4.15 -3.02 7.62
N ILE A 56 2.95 -3.43 7.23
CA ILE A 56 2.21 -2.80 6.13
C ILE A 56 1.17 -1.81 6.64
N ASN A 57 1.16 -0.62 6.04
CA ASN A 57 0.25 0.47 6.35
C ASN A 57 -0.35 1.09 5.07
N GLY A 58 -1.42 1.87 5.19
CA GLY A 58 -1.91 2.69 4.09
C GLY A 58 -1.04 3.93 3.91
N CYS A 59 -0.82 4.39 2.67
CA CYS A 59 -0.21 5.70 2.44
C CYS A 59 -1.11 6.83 2.95
N LYS A 60 -0.57 7.76 3.74
CA LYS A 60 -1.32 8.90 4.31
C LYS A 60 -2.00 9.80 3.26
N THR A 61 -1.46 9.87 2.04
CA THR A 61 -1.98 10.78 1.00
C THR A 61 -3.11 10.19 0.17
N CYS A 62 -2.98 8.93 -0.26
CA CYS A 62 -3.96 8.28 -1.17
C CYS A 62 -4.80 7.18 -0.51
N SER A 63 -4.40 6.75 0.69
CA SER A 63 -5.02 5.68 1.47
C SER A 63 -5.18 6.12 2.94
N ASN A 64 -5.50 7.39 3.19
CA ASN A 64 -5.57 7.98 4.54
C ASN A 64 -6.52 7.21 5.48
N SER A 65 -7.64 6.68 4.97
CA SER A 65 -8.58 5.85 5.74
C SER A 65 -7.98 4.52 6.22
N CYS A 66 -6.87 4.08 5.60
CA CYS A 66 -6.13 2.88 5.99
C CYS A 66 -4.76 3.21 6.59
N HIS A 67 -4.46 4.50 6.82
CA HIS A 67 -3.27 4.95 7.51
C HIS A 67 -3.59 5.04 9.01
N THR A 68 -3.23 4.02 9.77
CA THR A 68 -3.64 3.86 11.17
C THR A 68 -2.48 4.08 12.17
N SER A 69 -1.47 4.87 11.83
CA SER A 69 -0.35 5.24 12.73
C SER A 69 -0.09 6.74 12.71
#